data_AF-A0A537GPC0-F1
#
_entry.id   AF-A0A537GPC0-F1
#
_cell.length_a   1.000
_cell.length_b   1.000
_cell.length_c   1.000
_cell.angle_alpha   90.00
_cell.angle_beta   90.00
_cell.angle_gamma   90.00
#
_symmetry.space_group_name_H-M   'P 1'
#
loop_
_entity.id
_entity.type
_entity.pdbx_description
1 polymer ?
#
loop_
_entity_poly.entity_id
_entity_poly.type
_entity_poly.pdbx_seq_one_letter_code
_entity_poly.pdbx_strand_id
1 'polypeptide(L)'
;MPADSMTLFSNPVVLELLAKYKPIAAMTHTSALLGWDLEINMPEAGAAARGQAQAEIELLRQKMTLDLAGLIEKVEKQKTHNDAEKGVIRVIKRELDFYQKIPADLLEQLQKATVEASVPWREARKKADFRIFQPHLEKITSLKRKQAEYLNPSTHPYNALLDLFEEGLTIDDLDKIFSVLIPQLKKILAKTLAQGKFPEKHPLEEADYDVEA
;
A
#
# COMPACT_ATOMS: atom_id res chain seq x y z
N MET A 1 -14.41 -18.48 19.82
CA MET A 1 -13.82 -18.80 18.50
C MET A 1 -14.07 -20.29 18.25
N PRO A 2 -14.57 -20.71 17.08
CA PRO A 2 -14.90 -22.10 16.84
C PRO A 2 -13.64 -22.96 16.64
N ALA A 3 -13.74 -24.23 17.05
CA ALA A 3 -12.67 -25.19 17.28
C ALA A 3 -11.91 -25.69 16.03
N ASP A 4 -12.24 -25.22 14.83
CA ASP A 4 -11.62 -25.67 13.56
C ASP A 4 -10.33 -24.93 13.18
N SER A 5 -9.92 -23.90 13.93
CA SER A 5 -8.66 -23.20 13.65
C SER A 5 -7.38 -24.00 13.98
N MET A 6 -7.52 -25.19 14.60
CA MET A 6 -6.40 -26.05 15.01
C MET A 6 -5.84 -26.97 13.90
N THR A 7 -6.28 -26.87 12.64
CA THR A 7 -5.81 -27.77 11.57
C THR A 7 -5.01 -27.09 10.44
N LEU A 8 -4.93 -25.75 10.40
CA LEU A 8 -4.26 -25.06 9.29
C LEU A 8 -2.72 -24.99 9.44
N PHE A 9 -2.23 -24.86 10.67
CA PHE A 9 -0.80 -24.75 10.97
C PHE A 9 -0.45 -25.77 12.05
N SER A 10 0.52 -26.64 11.78
CA SER A 10 0.94 -27.69 12.71
C SER A 10 2.45 -27.70 12.96
N ASN A 11 3.22 -27.07 12.08
CA ASN A 11 4.66 -26.92 12.26
C ASN A 11 4.99 -25.99 13.44
N PRO A 12 5.73 -26.46 14.47
CA PRO A 12 6.04 -25.66 15.66
C PRO A 12 6.79 -24.36 15.36
N VAL A 13 7.66 -24.36 14.35
CA VAL A 13 8.44 -23.17 13.96
C VAL A 13 7.55 -22.17 13.23
N VAL A 14 6.59 -22.62 12.43
CA VAL A 14 5.57 -21.75 11.83
C VAL A 14 4.68 -21.14 12.91
N LEU A 15 4.27 -21.91 13.92
CA LEU A 15 3.50 -21.41 15.05
C LEU A 15 4.27 -20.34 15.85
N GLU A 16 5.57 -20.54 16.06
CA GLU A 16 6.46 -19.54 16.66
C GLU A 16 6.56 -18.28 15.80
N LEU A 17 6.71 -18.42 14.47
CA LEU A 17 6.78 -17.31 13.53
C LEU A 17 5.49 -16.49 13.58
N LEU A 18 4.34 -17.14 13.53
CA LEU A 18 3.03 -16.49 13.64
C LEU A 18 2.88 -15.77 14.99
N ALA A 19 3.33 -16.37 16.09
CA ALA A 19 3.28 -15.74 17.41
C ALA A 19 4.11 -14.44 17.46
N LYS A 20 5.30 -14.42 16.84
CA LYS A 20 6.14 -13.22 16.73
C LYS A 20 5.61 -12.22 15.70
N TYR A 21 4.89 -12.67 14.69
CA TYR A 21 4.28 -11.82 13.67
C TYR A 21 3.00 -11.11 14.16
N LYS A 22 2.28 -11.67 15.15
CA LYS A 22 1.08 -11.04 15.73
C LYS A 22 1.24 -9.55 16.09
N PRO A 23 2.28 -9.12 16.84
CA PRO A 23 2.46 -7.70 17.14
C PRO A 23 2.76 -6.85 15.89
N ILE A 24 3.46 -7.37 14.89
CA ILE A 24 3.69 -6.71 13.59
C ILE A 24 2.34 -6.47 12.89
N ALA A 25 1.48 -7.49 12.84
CA ALA A 25 0.14 -7.37 12.28
C ALA A 25 -0.73 -6.37 13.05
N ALA A 26 -0.60 -6.30 14.38
CA ALA A 26 -1.30 -5.32 15.21
C ALA A 26 -0.85 -3.86 14.93
N MET A 27 0.42 -3.65 14.59
CA MET A 27 0.91 -2.34 14.13
C MET A 27 0.30 -1.95 12.79
N THR A 28 0.18 -2.88 11.84
CA THR A 28 -0.53 -2.62 10.57
C THR A 28 -1.99 -2.22 10.81
N HIS A 29 -2.68 -2.92 11.72
CA HIS A 29 -4.04 -2.55 12.12
C HIS A 29 -4.12 -1.14 12.74
N THR A 30 -3.16 -0.81 13.61
CA THR A 30 -3.06 0.53 14.23
C THR A 30 -2.84 1.61 13.18
N SER A 31 -1.92 1.39 12.23
CA SER A 31 -1.65 2.32 11.13
C SER A 31 -2.87 2.54 10.25
N ALA A 32 -3.68 1.51 10.00
CA ALA A 32 -4.93 1.61 9.25
C ALA A 32 -5.96 2.51 9.97
N LEU A 33 -6.13 2.34 11.29
CA LEU A 33 -7.01 3.21 12.09
C LEU A 33 -6.53 4.66 12.08
N LEU A 34 -5.22 4.89 12.24
CA LEU A 34 -4.63 6.23 12.19
C LEU A 34 -4.80 6.90 10.82
N GLY A 35 -4.72 6.12 9.74
CA GLY A 35 -4.97 6.60 8.37
C GLY A 35 -6.43 6.92 8.12
N TRP A 36 -7.36 6.09 8.59
CA TRP A 36 -8.79 6.39 8.52
C TRP A 36 -9.13 7.68 9.28
N ASP A 37 -8.63 7.82 10.51
CA ASP A 37 -8.87 9.01 11.32
C ASP A 37 -8.32 10.28 10.68
N LEU A 38 -7.14 10.19 10.03
CA LEU A 38 -6.50 11.29 9.28
C LEU A 38 -7.41 11.84 8.16
N GLU A 39 -8.20 10.97 7.53
CA GLU A 39 -9.07 11.36 6.41
C GLU A 39 -10.47 11.78 6.86
N ILE A 40 -10.95 11.31 8.02
CA ILE A 40 -12.34 11.50 8.44
C ILE A 40 -12.50 12.49 9.61
N ASN A 41 -11.75 12.34 10.70
CA ASN A 41 -12.03 13.07 11.95
C ASN A 41 -10.91 14.01 12.40
N MET A 42 -9.65 13.73 12.02
CA MET A 42 -8.49 14.44 12.55
C MET A 42 -8.53 15.93 12.15
N PRO A 43 -8.38 16.86 13.11
CA PRO A 43 -8.20 18.28 12.77
C PRO A 43 -6.93 18.50 11.94
N GLU A 44 -6.96 19.44 10.99
CA GLU A 44 -5.85 19.70 10.06
C GLU A 44 -4.52 19.98 10.76
N ALA A 45 -4.56 20.70 11.89
CA ALA A 45 -3.38 21.01 12.72
C ALA A 45 -2.69 19.75 13.30
N GLY A 46 -3.36 18.59 13.29
CA GLY A 46 -2.82 17.32 13.76
C GLY A 46 -1.89 16.60 12.78
N ALA A 47 -1.79 17.06 11.52
CA ALA A 47 -1.10 16.32 10.46
C ALA A 47 0.38 16.01 10.77
N ALA A 48 1.13 16.98 11.31
CA ALA A 48 2.54 16.79 11.64
C ALA A 48 2.74 15.75 12.76
N ALA A 49 1.95 15.83 13.84
CA ALA A 49 2.00 14.88 14.94
C ALA A 49 1.56 13.47 14.49
N ARG A 50 0.54 13.38 13.63
CA ARG A 50 0.09 12.12 13.01
C ARG A 50 1.19 11.50 12.16
N GLY A 51 1.85 12.31 11.33
CA GLY A 51 2.96 11.87 10.49
C GLY A 51 4.13 11.32 11.31
N GLN A 52 4.49 11.98 12.41
CA GLN A 52 5.51 11.48 13.33
C GLN A 52 5.12 10.14 13.95
N ALA A 53 3.90 10.03 14.50
CA ALA A 53 3.45 8.79 15.13
C ALA A 53 3.41 7.60 14.16
N GLN A 54 2.89 7.81 12.94
CA GLN A 54 2.87 6.75 11.93
C GLN A 54 4.28 6.36 11.47
N ALA A 55 5.21 7.32 11.37
CA ALA A 55 6.60 7.03 11.05
C ALA A 55 7.29 6.18 12.13
N GLU A 56 7.09 6.49 13.42
CA GLU A 56 7.65 5.67 14.51
C GLU A 56 7.07 4.25 14.52
N ILE A 57 5.76 4.10 14.30
CA ILE A 57 5.12 2.78 14.19
C ILE A 57 5.71 1.99 13.02
N GLU A 58 5.93 2.65 11.88
CA GLU A 58 6.56 2.06 10.69
C GLU A 58 7.98 1.57 10.98
N LEU A 59 8.80 2.38 11.65
CA LEU A 59 10.16 2.02 12.04
C LEU A 59 10.20 0.86 13.04
N LEU A 60 9.29 0.84 14.01
CA LEU A 60 9.15 -0.28 14.92
C LEU A 60 8.74 -1.56 14.18
N ARG A 61 7.80 -1.45 13.22
CA ARG A 61 7.39 -2.58 12.38
C ARG A 61 8.57 -3.12 11.58
N GLN A 62 9.33 -2.24 10.92
CA GLN A 62 10.55 -2.60 10.20
C GLN A 62 11.51 -3.39 11.11
N LYS A 63 11.83 -2.84 12.28
CA LYS A 63 12.74 -3.48 13.23
C LYS A 63 12.26 -4.88 13.64
N MET A 64 10.98 -5.00 14.03
CA MET A 64 10.42 -6.27 14.46
C MET A 64 10.37 -7.30 13.34
N THR A 65 10.12 -6.89 12.09
CA THR A 65 10.14 -7.80 10.95
C THR A 65 11.57 -8.26 10.65
N LEU A 66 12.56 -7.37 10.71
CA LEU A 66 13.97 -7.73 10.54
C LEU A 66 14.44 -8.77 11.58
N ASP A 67 13.95 -8.68 12.82
CA ASP A 67 14.23 -9.66 13.88
C ASP A 67 13.67 -11.08 13.57
N LEU A 68 12.79 -11.23 12.57
CA LEU A 68 12.28 -12.53 12.12
C LEU A 68 13.24 -13.28 11.19
N ALA A 69 14.31 -12.65 10.69
CA ALA A 69 15.17 -13.20 9.65
C ALA A 69 15.69 -14.62 9.96
N GLY A 70 16.22 -14.84 11.17
CA GLY A 70 16.71 -16.16 11.58
C GLY A 70 15.61 -17.22 11.69
N LEU A 71 14.38 -16.82 12.03
CA LEU A 71 13.24 -17.73 12.11
C LEU A 71 12.71 -18.12 10.74
N ILE A 72 12.71 -17.18 9.79
CA ILE A 72 12.41 -17.46 8.38
C ILE A 72 13.47 -18.41 7.80
N GLU A 73 14.76 -18.15 8.01
CA GLU A 73 15.81 -19.06 7.53
C GLU A 73 15.65 -20.48 8.11
N LYS A 74 15.30 -20.59 9.40
CA LYS A 74 15.05 -21.88 10.06
C LYS A 74 13.86 -22.62 9.46
N VAL A 75 12.76 -21.92 9.19
CA VAL A 75 11.54 -22.54 8.65
C VAL A 75 11.72 -22.94 7.19
N GLU A 76 12.44 -22.16 6.38
CA GLU A 76 12.72 -22.50 4.97
C GLU A 76 13.59 -23.75 4.81
N LYS A 77 14.47 -24.07 5.78
CA LYS A 77 15.29 -25.29 5.76
C LYS A 77 14.48 -26.57 6.06
N GLN A 78 13.25 -26.45 6.56
CA GLN A 78 12.40 -27.61 6.84
C GLN A 78 11.69 -28.06 5.56
N LYS A 79 11.70 -29.38 5.30
CA LYS A 79 11.18 -29.95 4.05
C LYS A 79 9.67 -30.20 4.04
N THR A 80 9.03 -30.16 5.22
CA THR A 80 7.64 -30.53 5.42
C THR A 80 6.84 -29.32 5.88
N HIS A 81 6.17 -28.68 4.92
CA HIS A 81 5.19 -27.63 5.15
C HIS A 81 3.94 -27.96 4.35
N ASN A 82 2.77 -27.77 4.94
CA ASN A 82 1.53 -27.79 4.19
C ASN A 82 1.39 -26.50 3.34
N ASP A 83 0.38 -26.42 2.47
CA ASP A 83 0.26 -25.29 1.55
C ASP A 83 -0.07 -23.95 2.23
N ALA A 84 -0.80 -23.98 3.34
CA ALA A 84 -1.07 -22.77 4.14
C ALA A 84 0.20 -22.26 4.82
N GLU A 85 1.02 -23.16 5.37
CA GLU A 85 2.32 -22.84 5.96
C GLU A 85 3.27 -22.25 4.92
N LYS A 86 3.35 -22.84 3.72
CA LYS A 86 4.12 -22.28 2.59
C LYS A 86 3.66 -20.86 2.24
N GLY A 87 2.34 -20.63 2.23
CA GLY A 87 1.75 -19.31 1.98
C GLY A 87 2.20 -18.27 3.02
N VAL A 88 2.10 -18.60 4.31
CA VAL A 88 2.58 -17.74 5.40
C VAL A 88 4.06 -17.41 5.26
N ILE A 89 4.89 -18.42 5.01
CA ILE A 89 6.34 -18.25 4.85
C ILE A 89 6.64 -17.31 3.69
N ARG A 90 6.01 -17.52 2.52
CA ARG A 90 6.18 -16.66 1.34
C ARG A 90 5.84 -15.20 1.64
N VAL A 91 4.70 -14.95 2.27
CA VAL A 91 4.21 -13.58 2.54
C VAL A 91 5.09 -12.86 3.56
N ILE A 92 5.41 -13.49 4.68
CA ILE A 92 6.26 -12.85 5.71
C ILE A 92 7.69 -12.66 5.18
N LYS A 93 8.21 -13.61 4.38
CA LYS A 93 9.51 -13.47 3.74
C LYS A 93 9.56 -12.30 2.78
N ARG A 94 8.53 -12.13 1.94
CA ARG A 94 8.42 -10.98 1.02
C ARG A 94 8.47 -9.65 1.79
N GLU A 95 7.79 -9.57 2.92
CA GLU A 95 7.84 -8.39 3.79
C GLU A 95 9.24 -8.18 4.42
N LEU A 96 9.89 -9.26 4.87
CA LEU A 96 11.26 -9.21 5.36
C LEU A 96 12.23 -8.70 4.28
N ASP A 97 12.15 -9.27 3.07
CA ASP A 97 13.00 -8.91 1.93
C ASP A 97 12.83 -7.43 1.56
N PHE A 98 11.61 -6.89 1.67
CA PHE A 98 11.34 -5.46 1.51
C PHE A 98 12.10 -4.63 2.56
N TYR A 99 11.94 -4.93 3.85
CA TYR A 99 12.57 -4.14 4.92
C TYR A 99 14.09 -4.28 4.97
N GLN A 100 14.66 -5.39 4.50
CA GLN A 100 16.11 -5.54 4.39
C GLN A 100 16.72 -4.62 3.34
N LYS A 101 15.95 -4.26 2.31
CA LYS A 101 16.42 -3.42 1.21
C LYS A 101 16.27 -1.93 1.49
N ILE A 102 15.25 -1.54 2.25
CA ILE A 102 14.91 -0.13 2.48
C ILE A 102 15.59 0.41 3.75
N PRO A 103 16.41 1.46 3.67
CA PRO A 103 16.93 2.15 4.85
C PRO A 103 15.83 2.78 5.70
N ALA A 104 16.02 2.76 7.02
CA ALA A 104 15.08 3.32 7.99
C ALA A 104 14.82 4.83 7.77
N ASP A 105 15.86 5.60 7.47
CA ASP A 105 15.74 7.04 7.22
C ASP A 105 14.89 7.36 5.97
N LEU A 106 15.02 6.55 4.91
CA LEU A 106 14.18 6.68 3.72
C LEU A 106 12.73 6.34 4.03
N LEU A 107 12.50 5.27 4.78
CA LEU A 107 11.16 4.83 5.18
C LEU A 107 10.45 5.91 6.02
N GLU A 108 11.15 6.46 7.01
CA GLU A 108 10.65 7.55 7.85
C GLU A 108 10.31 8.80 7.03
N GLN A 109 11.22 9.24 6.15
CA GLN A 109 11.01 10.41 5.29
C GLN A 109 9.81 10.24 4.37
N LEU A 110 9.63 9.05 3.78
CA LEU A 110 8.51 8.77 2.90
C LEU A 110 7.18 8.78 3.65
N GLN A 111 7.15 8.19 4.86
CA GLN A 111 5.95 8.15 5.69
C GLN A 111 5.53 9.56 6.11
N LYS A 112 6.46 10.37 6.62
CA LYS A 112 6.20 11.78 7.00
C LYS A 112 5.73 12.59 5.81
N ALA A 113 6.45 12.53 4.69
CA ALA A 113 6.14 13.31 3.49
C ALA A 113 4.73 13.00 2.94
N THR A 114 4.30 11.73 2.98
CA THR A 114 2.98 11.32 2.49
C THR A 114 1.86 11.84 3.38
N VAL A 115 2.00 11.73 4.71
CA VAL A 115 0.98 12.21 5.67
C VAL A 115 0.88 13.74 5.66
N GLU A 116 2.01 14.44 5.67
CA GLU A 116 2.07 15.90 5.60
C GLU A 116 1.44 16.44 4.31
N ALA A 117 1.48 15.67 3.22
CA ALA A 117 0.93 16.06 1.93
C ALA A 117 -0.60 15.93 1.83
N SER A 118 -1.26 15.20 2.74
CA SER A 118 -2.73 15.02 2.73
C SER A 118 -3.48 16.35 2.88
N VAL A 119 -3.06 17.24 3.79
CA VAL A 119 -3.73 18.53 4.00
C VAL A 119 -3.57 19.47 2.79
N PRO A 120 -2.35 19.74 2.28
CA PRO A 120 -2.15 20.54 1.07
C PRO A 120 -2.85 19.96 -0.16
N TRP A 121 -2.94 18.63 -0.28
CA TRP A 121 -3.68 17.99 -1.38
C TRP A 121 -5.18 18.32 -1.33
N ARG A 122 -5.80 18.23 -0.14
CA ARG A 122 -7.23 18.58 0.04
C ARG A 122 -7.48 20.04 -0.30
N GLU A 123 -6.60 20.93 0.15
CA GLU A 123 -6.68 22.36 -0.16
C GLU A 123 -6.52 22.63 -1.66
N ALA A 124 -5.49 22.05 -2.29
CA ALA A 124 -5.22 22.18 -3.71
C ALA A 124 -6.41 21.72 -4.56
N ARG A 125 -7.01 20.57 -4.20
CA ARG A 125 -8.20 20.04 -4.88
C ARG A 125 -9.40 20.97 -4.71
N LYS A 126 -9.67 21.47 -3.50
CA LYS A 126 -10.79 22.39 -3.22
C LYS A 126 -10.66 23.70 -3.97
N LYS A 127 -9.44 24.23 -4.08
CA LYS A 127 -9.14 25.49 -4.78
C LYS A 127 -8.86 25.33 -6.27
N ALA A 128 -8.81 24.08 -6.76
CA ALA A 128 -8.31 23.74 -8.10
C ALA A 128 -6.93 24.38 -8.40
N ASP A 129 -6.06 24.48 -7.40
CA ASP A 129 -4.74 25.11 -7.53
C ASP A 129 -3.61 24.10 -7.27
N PHE A 130 -3.07 23.54 -8.36
CA PHE A 130 -1.99 22.55 -8.32
C PHE A 130 -0.72 23.07 -7.64
N ARG A 131 -0.45 24.38 -7.66
CA ARG A 131 0.80 24.96 -7.13
C ARG A 131 0.94 24.74 -5.62
N ILE A 132 -0.19 24.61 -4.92
CA ILE A 132 -0.24 24.28 -3.49
C ILE A 132 0.36 22.88 -3.24
N PHE A 133 0.06 21.91 -4.11
CA PHE A 133 0.47 20.51 -3.94
C PHE A 133 1.80 20.17 -4.65
N GLN A 134 2.19 20.92 -5.67
CA GLN A 134 3.39 20.68 -6.46
C GLN A 134 4.64 20.35 -5.63
N PRO A 135 5.07 21.16 -4.64
CA PRO A 135 6.31 20.87 -3.89
C PRO A 135 6.23 19.56 -3.09
N HIS A 136 5.03 19.19 -2.63
CA HIS A 136 4.81 17.92 -1.94
C HIS A 136 4.90 16.72 -2.89
N LEU A 137 4.30 16.84 -4.07
CA LEU A 137 4.37 15.80 -5.10
C LEU A 137 5.81 15.58 -5.60
N GLU A 138 6.58 16.64 -5.79
CA GLU A 138 7.99 16.56 -6.18
C GLU A 138 8.82 15.82 -5.12
N LYS A 139 8.63 16.15 -3.83
CA LYS A 139 9.27 15.46 -2.70
C LYS A 139 8.91 13.97 -2.67
N ILE A 140 7.62 13.64 -2.73
CA ILE A 140 7.14 12.24 -2.71
C ILE A 140 7.70 11.47 -3.91
N THR A 141 7.64 12.04 -5.11
CA THR A 141 8.15 11.39 -6.33
C THR A 141 9.65 11.14 -6.26
N SER A 142 10.42 12.10 -5.73
CA SER A 142 11.87 11.93 -5.49
C SER A 142 12.16 10.77 -4.53
N LEU A 143 11.45 10.71 -3.39
CA LEU A 143 11.61 9.64 -2.41
C LEU A 143 11.18 8.28 -2.98
N LYS A 144 10.11 8.22 -3.78
CA LYS A 144 9.66 6.99 -4.45
C LYS A 144 10.66 6.47 -5.48
N ARG A 145 11.36 7.35 -6.21
CA ARG A 145 12.45 6.93 -7.12
C ARG A 145 13.61 6.31 -6.36
N LYS A 146 14.04 6.94 -5.26
CA LYS A 146 15.05 6.35 -4.35
C LYS A 146 14.59 5.00 -3.80
N GLN A 147 13.33 4.89 -3.39
CA GLN A 147 12.76 3.62 -2.93
C GLN A 147 12.90 2.53 -4.00
N ALA A 148 12.60 2.84 -5.26
CA ALA A 148 12.75 1.90 -6.36
C ALA A 148 14.20 1.43 -6.56
N GLU A 149 15.16 2.35 -6.47
CA GLU A 149 16.60 2.04 -6.56
C GLU A 149 17.05 1.06 -5.48
N TYR A 150 16.56 1.21 -4.25
CA TYR A 150 16.84 0.25 -3.16
C TYR A 150 16.16 -1.10 -3.37
N LEU A 151 14.93 -1.12 -3.88
CA LEU A 151 14.16 -2.36 -4.05
C LEU A 151 14.74 -3.28 -5.12
N ASN A 152 15.07 -2.70 -6.28
CA ASN A 152 15.67 -3.43 -7.38
C ASN A 152 16.33 -2.47 -8.40
N PRO A 153 17.66 -2.21 -8.30
CA PRO A 153 18.36 -1.32 -9.22
C PRO A 153 18.55 -1.92 -10.63
N SER A 154 18.30 -3.22 -10.79
CA SER A 154 18.53 -3.96 -12.04
C SER A 154 17.31 -4.00 -12.96
N THR A 155 16.18 -3.43 -12.56
CA THR A 155 14.94 -3.36 -13.36
C THR A 155 14.50 -1.93 -13.56
N HIS A 156 13.47 -1.73 -14.40
CA HIS A 156 12.86 -0.41 -14.55
C HIS A 156 12.30 0.05 -13.19
N PRO A 157 12.59 1.29 -12.71
CA PRO A 157 12.19 1.74 -11.37
C PRO A 157 10.69 1.55 -11.07
N TYR A 158 9.84 1.75 -12.08
CA TYR A 158 8.41 1.55 -11.92
C TYR A 158 8.00 0.07 -11.73
N ASN A 159 8.74 -0.91 -12.27
CA ASN A 159 8.48 -2.33 -11.99
C ASN A 159 8.70 -2.64 -10.51
N ALA A 160 9.76 -2.08 -9.91
CA ALA A 160 10.03 -2.24 -8.49
C ALA A 160 8.92 -1.64 -7.62
N LEU A 161 8.28 -0.56 -8.06
CA LEU A 161 7.14 0.05 -7.37
C LEU A 161 5.82 -0.67 -7.64
N LEU A 162 5.59 -1.18 -8.85
CA LEU A 162 4.40 -1.97 -9.21
C LEU A 162 4.32 -3.26 -8.38
N ASP A 163 5.45 -3.94 -8.24
CA ASP A 163 5.56 -5.17 -7.44
C ASP A 163 5.10 -4.98 -5.99
N LEU A 164 5.23 -3.77 -5.41
CA LEU A 164 4.75 -3.48 -4.06
C LEU A 164 3.22 -3.59 -3.92
N PHE A 165 2.47 -3.36 -5.01
CA PHE A 165 1.02 -3.36 -5.01
C PHE A 165 0.43 -4.62 -5.64
N GLU A 166 1.12 -5.20 -6.63
CA GLU A 166 0.73 -6.43 -7.29
C GLU A 166 1.98 -7.28 -7.52
N GLU A 167 2.12 -8.37 -6.76
CA GLU A 167 3.32 -9.22 -6.76
C GLU A 167 3.62 -9.77 -8.16
N GLY A 168 4.79 -9.43 -8.70
CA GLY A 168 5.27 -9.86 -10.01
C GLY A 168 4.80 -9.00 -11.19
N LEU A 169 3.96 -7.97 -10.98
CA LEU A 169 3.47 -7.13 -12.07
C LEU A 169 4.58 -6.22 -12.64
N THR A 170 4.67 -6.17 -13.97
CA THR A 170 5.64 -5.33 -14.68
C THR A 170 4.98 -4.36 -15.67
N ILE A 171 5.74 -3.39 -16.16
CA ILE A 171 5.34 -2.53 -17.27
C ILE A 171 5.03 -3.34 -18.53
N ASP A 172 5.79 -4.40 -18.83
CA ASP A 172 5.53 -5.23 -20.01
C ASP A 172 4.16 -5.91 -19.94
N ASP A 173 3.71 -6.27 -18.73
CA ASP A 173 2.36 -6.81 -18.51
C ASP A 173 1.29 -5.71 -18.69
N LEU A 174 1.54 -4.51 -18.14
CA LEU A 174 0.65 -3.37 -18.32
C LEU A 174 0.53 -2.94 -19.78
N ASP A 175 1.62 -2.90 -20.54
CA ASP A 175 1.62 -2.53 -21.95
C ASP A 175 0.83 -3.53 -22.81
N LYS A 176 0.91 -4.83 -22.49
CA LYS A 176 0.07 -5.85 -23.12
C LYS A 176 -1.42 -5.63 -22.82
N ILE A 177 -1.76 -5.31 -21.57
CA ILE A 177 -3.15 -5.05 -21.17
C ILE A 177 -3.68 -3.78 -21.86
N PHE A 178 -2.95 -2.67 -21.76
CA PHE A 178 -3.40 -1.37 -22.27
C PHE A 178 -3.40 -1.27 -23.79
N SER A 179 -2.49 -1.98 -24.49
CA SER A 179 -2.50 -2.02 -25.96
C SER A 179 -3.77 -2.66 -26.52
N VAL A 180 -4.40 -3.58 -25.78
CA VAL A 180 -5.70 -4.17 -26.14
C VAL A 180 -6.87 -3.28 -25.70
N LEU A 181 -6.85 -2.81 -24.45
CA LEU A 181 -7.99 -2.08 -23.86
C LEU A 181 -8.18 -0.68 -24.45
N ILE A 182 -7.11 0.12 -24.58
CA ILE A 182 -7.23 1.54 -24.93
C ILE A 182 -7.91 1.74 -26.31
N PRO A 183 -7.50 1.06 -27.40
CA PRO A 183 -8.14 1.27 -28.70
C PRO A 183 -9.61 0.83 -28.72
N GLN A 184 -9.93 -0.29 -28.06
CA GLN A 184 -11.28 -0.83 -28.03
C GLN A 184 -12.22 0.04 -27.19
N LEU A 185 -11.78 0.47 -26.00
CA LEU A 185 -12.54 1.38 -25.15
C LEU A 185 -12.79 2.72 -25.84
N LYS A 186 -11.80 3.28 -26.55
CA LYS A 186 -12.00 4.49 -27.36
C LYS A 186 -13.08 4.31 -28.42
N LYS A 187 -13.10 3.16 -29.11
CA LYS A 187 -14.14 2.85 -30.13
C LYS A 187 -15.52 2.71 -29.49
N ILE A 188 -15.62 2.01 -28.37
CA ILE A 188 -16.88 1.85 -27.63
C ILE A 188 -17.38 3.23 -27.17
N LEU A 189 -16.52 4.01 -26.53
CA LEU A 189 -16.84 5.35 -26.05
C LEU A 189 -17.35 6.25 -27.19
N ALA A 190 -16.61 6.32 -28.31
CA ALA A 190 -17.01 7.12 -29.46
C ALA A 190 -18.37 6.68 -30.04
N LYS A 191 -18.62 5.38 -30.10
CA LYS A 191 -19.91 4.83 -30.56
C LYS A 191 -21.04 5.18 -29.59
N THR A 192 -20.81 5.04 -28.29
CA THR A 192 -21.80 5.36 -27.24
C THR A 192 -22.16 6.85 -27.28
N LEU A 193 -21.16 7.72 -27.35
CA LEU A 193 -21.34 9.17 -27.47
C LEU A 193 -22.12 9.54 -28.74
N ALA A 194 -21.74 8.99 -29.90
CA ALA A 194 -22.41 9.28 -31.18
C ALA A 194 -23.86 8.79 -31.23
N GLN A 195 -24.21 7.76 -30.46
CA GLN A 195 -25.58 7.23 -30.43
C GLN A 195 -26.50 7.96 -29.46
N GLY A 196 -25.95 8.73 -28.49
CA GLY A 196 -26.75 9.39 -27.45
C GLY A 196 -27.60 8.41 -26.61
N LYS A 197 -27.22 7.13 -26.58
CA LYS A 197 -27.97 6.05 -25.89
C LYS A 197 -27.53 5.84 -24.45
N PHE A 198 -27.16 6.92 -23.78
CA PHE A 198 -26.80 6.94 -22.37
C PHE A 198 -27.45 8.19 -21.75
N PRO A 199 -27.83 8.17 -20.48
CA PRO A 199 -28.31 9.37 -19.81
C PRO A 199 -27.15 10.38 -19.74
N GLU A 200 -27.27 11.54 -20.37
CA GLU A 200 -26.28 12.62 -20.28
C GLU A 200 -26.22 13.23 -18.87
N LYS A 201 -27.33 13.13 -18.13
CA LYS A 201 -27.45 13.48 -16.72
C LYS A 201 -28.40 12.48 -16.05
N HIS A 202 -28.04 12.02 -14.86
CA HIS A 202 -28.95 11.32 -13.97
C HIS A 202 -29.61 12.32 -13.00
N PRO A 203 -30.91 12.22 -12.67
CA PRO A 203 -31.56 13.06 -11.65
C PRO A 203 -30.90 13.05 -10.27
N LEU A 204 -30.06 12.04 -9.99
CA LEU A 204 -29.29 11.93 -8.74
C LEU A 204 -28.05 12.83 -8.73
N GLU A 205 -27.63 13.35 -9.88
CA GLU A 205 -26.51 14.30 -9.97
C GLU A 205 -26.90 15.70 -9.48
N GLU A 206 -28.20 16.03 -9.52
CA GLU A 206 -28.75 17.32 -9.07
C GLU A 206 -29.59 17.16 -7.79
N ALA A 207 -29.72 15.94 -7.27
CA ALA A 207 -30.41 15.69 -6.02
C ALA A 207 -29.54 16.16 -4.85
N ASP A 208 -30.06 17.11 -4.06
CA ASP A 208 -29.49 17.40 -2.75
C ASP A 208 -29.67 16.17 -1.86
N TYR A 209 -28.56 15.58 -1.45
CA TYR A 209 -28.56 14.51 -0.46
C TYR A 209 -28.66 15.15 0.93
N ASP A 210 -29.68 14.77 1.69
CA ASP A 210 -29.76 15.14 3.10
C ASP A 210 -28.63 14.43 3.86
N VAL A 211 -27.59 15.19 4.18
CA VAL A 211 -26.38 14.69 4.85
C VAL A 211 -26.62 14.48 6.35
N GLU A 212 -27.79 14.85 6.86
CA GLU A 212 -28.18 14.76 8.28
C GLU A 212 -29.25 13.69 8.59
N ALA A 213 -29.70 12.91 7.60
CA ALA A 213 -30.72 11.86 7.77
C ALA A 213 -30.22 10.56 8.39
#